data_AF-A0A9X3PDA7-F1
#
_entry.id   AF-A0A9X3PDA7-F1
#
_cell.length_a   1.000
_cell.length_b   1.000
_cell.length_c   1.000
_cell.angle_alpha   90.00
_cell.angle_beta   90.00
_cell.angle_gamma   90.00
#
_symmetry.space_group_name_H-M   'P 1'
#
loop_
_entity.id
_entity.type
_entity.pdbx_description
1 polymer ?
#
loop_
_entity_poly.entity_id
_entity_poly.type
_entity_poly.pdbx_seq_one_letter_code
_entity_poly.pdbx_strand_id
1 'polypeptide(L)'
;MTRRQRRFARTALAGVLRSAVAIGVLLVISGTHMARRTNTDTNDTDSASPSRNRNTDAPNTRAQRAKDLDTLTGRARPKIGAPTPPKGRYPRKNTRRTDDGETIVADRDRDLPVDWTKGFTENLDAPKQNDDGSWTINLRMHDGWNQEHFDAKAQHLDGLAANDKLELKTGDGEERGGAVDSWRSAKEREIFYSSENQAEYDARIADLDNTQIDHAHELQLGGEDNHDNMWAIDSATNHGMGGQINSQLTSVTNQLKAMGYSDAEITGTLIRINVVPGTYTP
;
A
#
# COMPACT_ATOMS: atom_id res chain seq x y z
N MET A 1 -42.30 31.94 -26.95
CA MET A 1 -41.16 31.90 -26.00
C MET A 1 -41.76 32.21 -24.64
N THR A 2 -41.76 31.37 -23.60
CA THR A 2 -40.69 30.54 -23.03
C THR A 2 -41.30 29.35 -22.25
N ARG A 3 -40.73 28.16 -22.42
CA ARG A 3 -41.02 26.96 -21.60
C ARG A 3 -40.10 26.97 -20.38
N ARG A 4 -40.57 27.55 -19.27
CA ARG A 4 -40.05 27.31 -17.92
C ARG A 4 -41.25 27.11 -16.99
N GLN A 5 -41.09 26.26 -15.99
CA GLN A 5 -42.05 25.90 -14.94
C GLN A 5 -43.00 24.75 -15.28
N ARG A 6 -42.53 23.51 -15.15
CA ARG A 6 -43.29 22.40 -14.54
C ARG A 6 -42.30 21.46 -13.84
N ARG A 7 -42.76 20.83 -12.75
CA ARG A 7 -42.07 20.02 -11.72
C ARG A 7 -41.54 20.91 -10.58
N PHE A 8 -41.86 20.71 -9.30
CA PHE A 8 -42.23 19.49 -8.56
C PHE A 8 -43.16 19.85 -7.40
N ALA A 9 -44.09 18.95 -7.07
CA ALA A 9 -44.69 18.91 -5.74
C ALA A 9 -45.10 17.46 -5.39
N ARG A 10 -44.85 17.12 -4.12
CA ARG A 10 -45.27 15.92 -3.37
C ARG A 10 -44.37 14.69 -3.62
N THR A 11 -43.86 13.96 -2.61
CA THR A 11 -44.37 13.71 -1.25
C THR A 11 -43.23 13.17 -0.39
N ALA A 12 -43.18 13.56 0.89
CA ALA A 12 -42.37 12.94 1.94
C ALA A 12 -43.02 11.65 2.46
N LEU A 13 -42.22 10.67 2.91
CA LEU A 13 -42.48 9.70 4.00
C LEU A 13 -41.19 8.87 4.19
N ALA A 14 -40.42 9.04 5.27
CA ALA A 14 -40.52 8.34 6.57
C ALA A 14 -40.23 6.83 6.50
N GLY A 15 -39.19 6.38 7.22
CA GLY A 15 -38.87 4.96 7.37
C GLY A 15 -37.63 4.68 8.22
N VAL A 16 -37.69 5.06 9.51
CA VAL A 16 -36.76 4.56 10.54
C VAL A 16 -37.22 3.15 10.95
N LEU A 17 -36.35 2.14 10.86
CA LEU A 17 -36.52 0.95 11.70
C LEU A 17 -35.19 0.27 12.04
N ARG A 18 -35.03 0.13 13.36
CA ARG A 18 -34.00 -0.58 14.09
C ARG A 18 -34.07 -2.09 13.81
N SER A 19 -32.94 -2.78 13.89
CA SER A 19 -32.89 -4.15 14.40
C SER A 19 -31.48 -4.47 14.90
N ALA A 20 -31.36 -4.55 16.23
CA ALA A 20 -30.27 -5.20 16.91
C ALA A 20 -30.66 -6.67 17.15
N VAL A 21 -29.75 -7.61 16.91
CA VAL A 21 -29.81 -8.96 17.48
C VAL A 21 -28.39 -9.35 17.90
N ALA A 22 -28.26 -9.69 19.18
CA ALA A 22 -27.08 -10.22 19.83
C ALA A 22 -27.17 -11.76 19.93
N ILE A 23 -26.11 -12.36 20.50
CA ILE A 23 -25.92 -13.77 20.89
C ILE A 23 -25.37 -14.62 19.72
N GLY A 24 -24.21 -15.28 19.76
CA GLY A 24 -23.33 -15.71 20.85
C GLY A 24 -23.12 -17.22 20.74
N VAL A 25 -21.95 -17.69 20.31
CA VAL A 25 -21.52 -19.10 20.52
C VAL A 25 -20.02 -19.14 20.74
N LEU A 26 -19.67 -19.59 21.94
CA LEU A 26 -18.36 -20.04 22.40
C LEU A 26 -18.31 -21.56 22.13
N LEU A 27 -17.27 -22.07 21.47
CA LEU A 27 -16.92 -23.48 21.55
C LEU A 27 -15.41 -23.66 21.49
N VAL A 28 -14.89 -24.06 22.64
CA VAL A 28 -13.55 -24.60 22.89
C VAL A 28 -13.52 -26.04 22.40
N ILE A 29 -12.54 -26.39 21.57
CA ILE A 29 -12.09 -27.78 21.44
C ILE A 29 -10.56 -27.81 21.53
N SER A 30 -10.11 -28.34 22.67
CA SER A 30 -8.77 -28.84 22.93
C SER A 30 -8.55 -30.13 22.13
N GLY A 31 -7.39 -30.29 21.50
CA GLY A 31 -7.03 -31.51 20.78
C GLY A 31 -5.53 -31.64 20.60
N THR A 32 -4.90 -32.22 21.62
CA THR A 32 -3.49 -32.65 21.66
C THR A 32 -3.20 -33.75 20.63
N HIS A 33 -2.16 -33.63 19.82
CA HIS A 33 -1.41 -34.79 19.33
C HIS A 33 0.11 -34.51 19.28
N MET A 34 0.78 -35.13 20.25
CA MET A 34 2.20 -35.50 20.20
C MET A 34 2.40 -36.78 19.38
N ALA A 35 3.66 -36.98 18.97
CA ALA A 35 4.28 -38.13 18.28
C ALA A 35 4.27 -38.00 16.75
N ARG A 36 5.33 -38.32 16.00
CA ARG A 36 6.51 -39.14 16.30
C ARG A 36 7.60 -38.80 15.26
N ARG A 37 8.87 -38.77 15.69
CA ARG A 37 10.03 -38.83 14.80
C ARG A 37 10.03 -40.15 14.03
N THR A 38 10.40 -40.08 12.75
CA THR A 38 11.05 -41.17 12.01
C THR A 38 12.08 -40.56 11.08
N ASN A 39 13.36 -40.86 11.38
CA ASN A 39 14.45 -40.76 10.42
C ASN A 39 14.18 -41.79 9.32
N THR A 40 14.32 -41.37 8.07
CA THR A 40 14.68 -42.30 6.99
C THR A 40 15.67 -41.58 6.10
N ASP A 41 16.94 -41.99 6.22
CA ASP A 41 17.96 -41.79 5.21
C ASP A 41 17.66 -42.74 4.05
N THR A 42 17.65 -42.21 2.83
CA THR A 42 17.99 -42.96 1.62
C THR A 42 18.55 -41.96 0.60
N ASN A 43 19.88 -42.01 0.43
CA ASN A 43 20.53 -41.64 -0.81
C ASN A 43 20.18 -42.68 -1.87
N ASP A 44 19.89 -42.25 -3.10
CA ASP A 44 20.47 -42.83 -4.32
C ASP A 44 20.05 -42.01 -5.57
N THR A 45 21.08 -41.39 -6.14
CA THR A 45 21.50 -41.22 -7.54
C THR A 45 20.55 -41.54 -8.73
N ASP A 46 20.61 -40.61 -9.70
CA ASP A 46 20.57 -40.72 -11.16
C ASP A 46 19.31 -41.19 -11.90
N SER A 47 18.69 -40.28 -12.69
CA SER A 47 18.75 -40.29 -14.17
C SER A 47 17.71 -39.37 -14.80
N ALA A 48 18.15 -38.61 -15.80
CA ALA A 48 17.37 -37.70 -16.62
C ALA A 48 16.34 -38.40 -17.53
N SER A 49 15.18 -37.77 -17.76
CA SER A 49 14.62 -37.53 -19.10
C SER A 49 13.39 -36.59 -19.07
N PRO A 50 13.21 -35.73 -20.08
CA PRO A 50 12.22 -34.66 -20.08
C PRO A 50 10.87 -35.10 -20.64
N SER A 51 9.78 -34.80 -19.93
CA SER A 51 8.42 -35.00 -20.43
C SER A 51 7.80 -33.67 -20.86
N ARG A 52 7.36 -33.65 -22.12
CA ARG A 52 6.65 -32.58 -22.82
C ARG A 52 5.28 -32.27 -22.19
N ASN A 53 4.98 -30.98 -22.15
CA ASN A 53 3.77 -30.32 -22.65
C ASN A 53 2.40 -30.91 -22.25
N ARG A 54 1.71 -30.23 -21.32
CA ARG A 54 0.25 -30.06 -21.38
C ARG A 54 -0.11 -28.62 -21.03
N ASN A 55 -0.46 -27.86 -22.08
CA ASN A 55 -1.40 -26.75 -22.00
C ASN A 55 -2.65 -27.21 -21.24
N THR A 56 -2.92 -26.57 -20.12
CA THR A 56 -4.26 -26.49 -19.56
C THR A 56 -4.57 -25.02 -19.33
N ASP A 57 -5.15 -24.40 -20.37
CA ASP A 57 -5.94 -23.18 -20.26
C ASP A 57 -7.19 -23.51 -19.43
N ALA A 58 -7.03 -23.54 -18.11
CA ALA A 58 -8.16 -23.49 -17.19
C ALA A 58 -8.38 -22.02 -16.82
N PRO A 59 -9.61 -21.47 -16.91
CA PRO A 59 -9.89 -20.12 -16.46
C PRO A 59 -9.60 -20.06 -14.97
N ASN A 60 -8.55 -19.32 -14.60
CA ASN A 60 -8.13 -19.16 -13.23
C ASN A 60 -9.28 -18.50 -12.47
N THR A 61 -9.99 -19.26 -11.65
CA THR A 61 -11.22 -18.80 -11.00
C THR A 61 -10.89 -17.63 -10.06
N ARG A 62 -11.84 -16.71 -9.84
CA ARG A 62 -11.70 -15.58 -8.90
C ARG A 62 -11.23 -16.05 -7.50
N ALA A 63 -11.62 -17.26 -7.10
CA ALA A 63 -11.21 -17.90 -5.86
C ALA A 63 -9.76 -18.43 -5.88
N GLN A 64 -9.24 -18.87 -7.03
CA GLN A 64 -7.83 -19.24 -7.19
C GLN A 64 -6.93 -18.00 -7.19
N ARG A 65 -7.32 -16.92 -7.88
CA ARG A 65 -6.60 -15.63 -7.80
C ARG A 65 -6.54 -15.09 -6.38
N ALA A 66 -7.61 -15.22 -5.60
CA ALA A 66 -7.64 -14.80 -4.19
C ALA A 66 -6.72 -15.66 -3.30
N LYS A 67 -6.60 -16.98 -3.55
CA LYS A 67 -5.68 -17.86 -2.82
C LYS A 67 -4.23 -17.68 -3.23
N ASP A 68 -3.97 -17.47 -4.52
CA ASP A 68 -2.64 -17.17 -5.03
C ASP A 68 -2.15 -15.81 -4.49
N LEU A 69 -3.07 -14.86 -4.23
CA LEU A 69 -2.77 -13.59 -3.57
C LEU A 69 -2.32 -13.77 -2.11
N ASP A 70 -2.90 -14.72 -1.37
CA ASP A 70 -2.50 -15.05 0.01
C ASP A 70 -1.12 -15.75 0.08
N THR A 71 -0.63 -16.24 -1.07
CA THR A 71 0.77 -16.68 -1.25
C THR A 71 1.68 -15.61 -1.87
N LEU A 72 1.15 -14.66 -2.66
CA LEU A 72 1.87 -13.48 -3.17
C LEU A 72 2.06 -12.40 -2.09
N THR A 73 1.21 -12.35 -1.07
CA THR A 73 1.47 -11.63 0.19
C THR A 73 2.69 -12.18 0.94
N GLY A 74 3.18 -13.38 0.59
CA GLY A 74 4.48 -13.90 1.02
C GLY A 74 5.69 -13.21 0.35
N ARG A 75 5.47 -12.48 -0.75
CA ARG A 75 6.45 -11.58 -1.39
C ARG A 75 6.15 -10.09 -1.19
N ALA A 76 4.92 -9.74 -0.81
CA ALA A 76 4.64 -8.41 -0.30
C ALA A 76 5.54 -8.21 0.93
N ARG A 77 6.41 -7.19 0.86
CA ARG A 77 7.28 -6.80 1.98
C ARG A 77 6.44 -6.86 3.26
N PRO A 78 6.93 -7.53 4.32
CA PRO A 78 6.17 -7.61 5.56
C PRO A 78 5.76 -6.20 5.92
N LYS A 79 4.45 -5.96 6.07
CA LYS A 79 3.95 -4.72 6.64
C LYS A 79 4.80 -4.50 7.86
N ILE A 80 5.67 -3.48 7.83
CA ILE A 80 6.44 -3.13 9.00
C ILE A 80 5.38 -2.58 9.92
N GLY A 81 4.80 -3.48 10.73
CA GLY A 81 3.68 -3.18 11.59
C GLY A 81 4.01 -1.91 12.35
N ALA A 82 3.01 -1.05 12.53
CA ALA A 82 3.22 0.23 13.19
C ALA A 82 4.11 -0.01 14.41
N PRO A 83 5.29 0.64 14.46
CA PRO A 83 6.23 0.43 15.54
C PRO A 83 5.48 0.59 16.86
N THR A 84 5.64 -0.34 17.79
CA THR A 84 5.19 -0.11 19.16
C THR A 84 6.31 0.65 19.84
N PRO A 85 6.27 2.00 19.90
CA PRO A 85 7.35 2.72 20.51
C PRO A 85 7.44 2.31 21.98
N PRO A 86 8.65 2.21 22.55
CA PRO A 86 8.77 2.14 23.99
C PRO A 86 8.01 3.32 24.61
N LYS A 87 7.28 3.06 25.71
CA LYS A 87 6.41 4.05 26.38
C LYS A 87 7.19 5.27 26.95
N GLY A 88 8.52 5.27 26.86
CA GLY A 88 9.38 6.35 27.30
C GLY A 88 9.42 7.52 26.31
N ARG A 89 9.30 8.74 26.84
CA ARG A 89 9.69 9.95 26.09
C ARG A 89 11.20 9.89 25.82
N TYR A 90 11.67 10.62 24.80
CA TYR A 90 13.11 10.86 24.65
C TYR A 90 13.69 11.43 25.95
N PRO A 91 14.89 10.99 26.38
CA PRO A 91 15.61 11.65 27.46
C PRO A 91 15.78 13.14 27.15
N ARG A 92 15.82 14.00 28.18
CA ARG A 92 15.91 15.47 28.01
C ARG A 92 17.08 15.94 27.14
N LYS A 93 18.14 15.15 27.03
CA LYS A 93 19.34 15.47 26.24
C LYS A 93 19.41 14.70 24.91
N ASN A 94 18.36 13.95 24.55
CA ASN A 94 18.39 13.01 23.43
C ASN A 94 19.54 12.00 23.52
N THR A 95 19.97 11.66 24.74
CA THR A 95 21.13 10.79 24.99
C THR A 95 20.73 9.62 25.87
N ARG A 96 21.17 8.41 25.52
CA ARG A 96 21.04 7.18 26.32
C ARG A 96 22.39 6.51 26.45
N ARG A 97 22.66 5.90 27.61
CA ARG A 97 23.80 5.01 27.79
C ARG A 97 23.34 3.56 27.61
N THR A 98 24.06 2.78 26.83
CA THR A 98 23.79 1.35 26.63
C THR A 98 24.36 0.54 27.80
N ASP A 99 23.99 -0.74 27.90
CA ASP A 99 24.44 -1.61 28.99
C ASP A 99 25.97 -1.82 28.97
N ASP A 100 26.58 -1.79 27.79
CA ASP A 100 28.04 -1.84 27.59
C ASP A 100 28.76 -0.51 27.88
N GLY A 101 28.00 0.51 28.26
CA GLY A 101 28.53 1.81 28.68
C GLY A 101 28.77 2.80 27.53
N GLU A 102 28.42 2.45 26.29
CA GLU A 102 28.44 3.37 25.15
C GLU A 102 27.33 4.42 25.24
N THR A 103 27.50 5.52 24.53
CA THR A 103 26.54 6.64 24.52
C THR A 103 25.95 6.78 23.13
N ILE A 104 24.62 6.73 23.06
CA ILE A 104 23.85 7.02 21.85
C ILE A 104 23.24 8.41 21.98
N VAL A 105 23.49 9.27 21.01
CA VAL A 105 22.95 10.62 20.88
C VAL A 105 22.04 10.66 19.65
N ALA A 106 20.77 11.00 19.84
CA ALA A 106 19.84 11.23 18.75
C ALA A 106 20.01 12.65 18.19
N ASP A 107 20.59 12.74 16.99
CA ASP A 107 20.67 13.99 16.24
C ASP A 107 19.33 14.29 15.55
N ARG A 108 18.74 15.43 15.90
CA ARG A 108 17.47 15.91 15.34
C ARG A 108 17.66 16.96 14.27
N ASP A 109 18.84 17.55 14.17
CA ASP A 109 19.15 18.65 13.27
C ASP A 109 19.95 18.14 12.05
N ARG A 110 19.95 16.83 11.83
CA ARG A 110 20.62 16.17 10.71
C ARG A 110 20.04 16.60 9.36
N ASP A 111 20.92 16.73 8.37
CA ASP A 111 20.51 17.04 7.00
C ASP A 111 19.70 15.88 6.42
N LEU A 112 18.44 16.17 6.07
CA LEU A 112 17.59 15.21 5.37
C LEU A 112 17.89 15.28 3.87
N PRO A 113 17.91 14.14 3.16
CA PRO A 113 18.09 14.14 1.71
C PRO A 113 17.02 14.99 1.01
N VAL A 114 17.47 15.86 0.09
CA VAL A 114 16.63 16.84 -0.62
C VAL A 114 15.90 16.18 -1.81
N ASP A 115 14.74 16.76 -2.11
CA ASP A 115 13.59 16.27 -2.87
C ASP A 115 13.84 15.73 -4.29
N TRP A 116 13.00 14.76 -4.66
CA TRP A 116 13.19 13.86 -5.79
C TRP A 116 12.55 14.38 -7.10
N THR A 117 12.96 13.75 -8.21
CA THR A 117 12.98 14.26 -9.59
C THR A 117 11.64 14.66 -10.21
N LYS A 118 11.62 15.69 -11.07
CA LYS A 118 10.47 16.00 -11.95
C LYS A 118 10.39 14.99 -13.11
N GLY A 119 9.25 14.93 -13.81
CA GLY A 119 9.12 14.14 -15.05
C GLY A 119 8.59 12.71 -14.87
N PHE A 120 7.99 12.38 -13.72
CA PHE A 120 7.51 11.02 -13.42
C PHE A 120 6.54 10.43 -14.46
N THR A 121 5.79 11.28 -15.17
CA THR A 121 4.81 10.88 -16.19
C THR A 121 5.32 10.99 -17.62
N GLU A 122 6.60 11.35 -17.80
CA GLU A 122 7.17 11.50 -19.13
C GLU A 122 7.16 10.17 -19.89
N ASN A 123 6.68 10.21 -21.14
CA ASN A 123 6.51 9.03 -22.00
C ASN A 123 5.62 7.91 -21.41
N LEU A 124 4.84 8.20 -20.38
CA LEU A 124 3.84 7.27 -19.83
C LEU A 124 2.55 7.39 -20.64
N ASP A 125 1.96 6.24 -21.01
CA ASP A 125 0.71 6.25 -21.76
C ASP A 125 -0.40 6.93 -20.96
N ALA A 126 -1.26 7.67 -21.65
CA ALA A 126 -2.43 8.29 -21.03
C ALA A 126 -3.35 7.22 -20.44
N PRO A 127 -4.08 7.54 -19.34
CA PRO A 127 -5.04 6.61 -18.79
C PRO A 127 -6.16 6.32 -19.81
N LYS A 128 -6.64 5.08 -19.82
CA LYS A 128 -7.59 4.60 -20.82
C LYS A 128 -8.84 4.02 -20.16
N GLN A 129 -10.01 4.39 -20.66
CA GLN A 129 -11.26 3.74 -20.28
C GLN A 129 -11.39 2.37 -20.96
N ASN A 130 -11.78 1.36 -20.18
CA ASN A 130 -12.05 0.01 -20.63
C ASN A 130 -13.53 -0.16 -21.01
N ASP A 131 -13.86 -1.24 -21.70
CA ASP A 131 -15.22 -1.53 -22.17
C ASP A 131 -16.23 -1.75 -21.03
N ASP A 132 -15.75 -2.16 -19.84
CA ASP A 132 -16.56 -2.33 -18.63
C ASP A 132 -16.81 -1.01 -17.86
N GLY A 133 -16.30 0.11 -18.37
CA GLY A 133 -16.42 1.44 -17.78
C GLY A 133 -15.32 1.76 -16.75
N SER A 134 -14.48 0.80 -16.36
CA SER A 134 -13.33 1.06 -15.48
C SER A 134 -12.24 1.84 -16.22
N TRP A 135 -11.30 2.44 -15.49
CA TRP A 135 -10.15 3.14 -16.06
C TRP A 135 -8.85 2.42 -15.73
N THR A 136 -7.96 2.28 -16.71
CA THR A 136 -6.60 1.77 -16.51
C THR A 136 -5.64 2.95 -16.42
N ILE A 137 -4.87 2.99 -15.32
CA ILE A 137 -3.70 3.87 -15.17
C ILE A 137 -2.42 3.05 -15.29
N ASN A 138 -1.34 3.69 -15.72
CA ASN A 138 -0.06 3.06 -16.00
C ASN A 138 0.94 3.37 -14.88
N LEU A 139 1.74 2.40 -14.46
CA LEU A 139 2.87 2.63 -13.57
C LEU A 139 4.14 2.18 -14.26
N ARG A 140 5.19 2.99 -14.21
CA ARG A 140 6.50 2.63 -14.79
C ARG A 140 7.61 2.91 -13.80
N MET A 141 8.54 1.98 -13.69
CA MET A 141 9.76 2.15 -12.93
C MET A 141 10.63 3.26 -13.55
N HIS A 142 11.32 4.04 -12.72
CA HIS A 142 12.31 5.03 -13.15
C HIS A 142 13.69 4.67 -12.61
N ASP A 143 14.73 5.16 -13.28
CA ASP A 143 16.09 5.05 -12.81
C ASP A 143 16.27 5.81 -11.48
N GLY A 144 17.09 5.25 -10.59
CA GLY A 144 17.27 5.77 -9.23
C GLY A 144 16.15 5.43 -8.23
N TRP A 145 15.07 4.77 -8.64
CA TRP A 145 14.09 4.22 -7.70
C TRP A 145 14.54 2.87 -7.13
N ASN A 146 14.02 2.51 -5.96
CA ASN A 146 14.20 1.19 -5.39
C ASN A 146 13.24 0.19 -6.06
N GLN A 147 13.80 -0.74 -6.85
CA GLN A 147 13.03 -1.73 -7.62
C GLN A 147 12.14 -2.61 -6.74
N GLU A 148 12.65 -3.09 -5.59
CA GLU A 148 11.89 -3.95 -4.69
C GLU A 148 10.68 -3.22 -4.13
N HIS A 149 10.84 -1.96 -3.76
CA HIS A 149 9.74 -1.13 -3.25
C HIS A 149 8.72 -0.81 -4.34
N PHE A 150 9.16 -0.49 -5.55
CA PHE A 150 8.28 -0.27 -6.69
C PHE A 150 7.46 -1.53 -6.98
N ASP A 151 8.11 -2.69 -7.10
CA ASP A 151 7.46 -3.96 -7.41
C ASP A 151 6.46 -4.35 -6.32
N ALA A 152 6.85 -4.21 -5.04
CA ALA A 152 5.96 -4.50 -3.92
C ALA A 152 4.71 -3.61 -3.94
N LYS A 153 4.87 -2.31 -4.20
CA LYS A 153 3.72 -1.38 -4.26
C LYS A 153 2.86 -1.61 -5.48
N ALA A 154 3.47 -1.77 -6.65
CA ALA A 154 2.76 -2.00 -7.90
C ALA A 154 1.95 -3.31 -7.85
N GLN A 155 2.54 -4.40 -7.33
CA GLN A 155 1.84 -5.68 -7.16
C GLN A 155 0.70 -5.59 -6.13
N HIS A 156 0.89 -4.84 -5.03
CA HIS A 156 -0.16 -4.64 -4.06
C HIS A 156 -1.37 -3.90 -4.67
N LEU A 157 -1.11 -2.81 -5.40
CA LEU A 157 -2.16 -2.05 -6.09
C LEU A 157 -2.82 -2.88 -7.19
N ASP A 158 -2.06 -3.64 -7.99
CA ASP A 158 -2.63 -4.57 -8.98
C ASP A 158 -3.53 -5.63 -8.33
N GLY A 159 -3.11 -6.18 -7.19
CA GLY A 159 -3.94 -7.09 -6.38
C GLY A 159 -5.24 -6.45 -5.91
N LEU A 160 -5.22 -5.21 -5.44
CA LEU A 160 -6.43 -4.46 -5.08
C LEU A 160 -7.31 -4.19 -6.31
N ALA A 161 -6.71 -3.80 -7.44
CA ALA A 161 -7.41 -3.57 -8.70
C ALA A 161 -8.13 -4.82 -9.18
N ALA A 162 -7.47 -5.98 -9.16
CA ALA A 162 -8.05 -7.26 -9.57
C ALA A 162 -9.24 -7.71 -8.69
N ASN A 163 -9.38 -7.13 -7.50
CA ASN A 163 -10.47 -7.39 -6.56
C ASN A 163 -11.51 -6.26 -6.50
N ASP A 164 -11.51 -5.33 -7.47
CA ASP A 164 -12.43 -4.18 -7.53
C ASP A 164 -12.35 -3.28 -6.28
N LYS A 165 -11.18 -3.15 -5.66
CA LYS A 165 -10.98 -2.34 -4.43
C LYS A 165 -10.35 -0.97 -4.66
N LEU A 166 -9.87 -0.70 -5.88
CA LEU A 166 -9.34 0.62 -6.22
C LEU A 166 -10.46 1.46 -6.82
N GLU A 167 -10.98 2.37 -6.01
CA GLU A 167 -12.06 3.27 -6.39
C GLU A 167 -11.55 4.71 -6.34
N LEU A 168 -11.74 5.45 -7.43
CA LEU A 168 -11.40 6.87 -7.44
C LEU A 168 -12.21 7.61 -6.37
N LYS A 169 -11.54 8.33 -5.48
CA LYS A 169 -12.16 9.29 -4.55
C LYS A 169 -11.96 10.70 -5.08
N THR A 170 -13.05 11.46 -5.24
CA THR A 170 -12.96 12.90 -5.56
C THR A 170 -13.17 13.76 -4.31
N GLY A 171 -12.48 14.90 -4.25
CA GLY A 171 -12.58 15.86 -3.15
C GLY A 171 -11.29 15.95 -2.36
N ASP A 172 -11.30 16.83 -1.35
CA ASP A 172 -10.23 16.85 -0.34
C ASP A 172 -10.32 15.49 0.37
N GLY A 173 -9.31 14.65 0.20
CA GLY A 173 -9.27 13.31 0.81
C GLY A 173 -9.48 13.37 2.33
N GLU A 174 -9.56 12.20 2.97
CA GLU A 174 -9.57 12.14 4.44
C GLU A 174 -8.52 13.12 5.00
N GLU A 175 -8.95 13.97 5.94
CA GLU A 175 -8.11 14.98 6.55
C GLU A 175 -6.84 14.28 7.06
N ARG A 176 -5.70 14.55 6.39
CA ARG A 176 -4.44 13.85 6.67
C ARG A 176 -4.17 13.89 8.16
N GLY A 177 -4.33 12.74 8.81
CA GLY A 177 -4.01 12.60 10.21
C GLY A 177 -2.51 12.73 10.41
N GLY A 178 -2.08 13.10 11.62
CA GLY A 178 -0.68 13.02 12.04
C GLY A 178 -0.14 11.59 12.13
N ALA A 179 -0.73 10.62 11.42
CA ALA A 179 -0.39 9.20 11.44
C ALA A 179 1.01 8.94 10.87
N VAL A 180 1.38 9.62 9.78
CA VAL A 180 2.74 9.58 9.20
C VAL A 180 3.77 10.07 10.20
N ASP A 181 3.55 11.26 10.79
CA ASP A 181 4.45 11.85 11.79
C ASP A 181 4.54 10.99 13.06
N SER A 182 3.41 10.45 13.50
CA SER A 182 3.33 9.54 14.64
C SER A 182 4.12 8.25 14.39
N TRP A 183 3.97 7.65 13.20
CA TRP A 183 4.71 6.46 12.80
C TRP A 183 6.20 6.74 12.74
N ARG A 184 6.63 7.83 12.07
CA ARG A 184 8.05 8.20 11.96
C ARG A 184 8.65 8.42 13.34
N SER A 185 7.98 9.20 14.18
CA SER A 185 8.38 9.43 15.57
C SER A 185 8.48 8.14 16.38
N ALA A 186 7.60 7.17 16.13
CA ALA A 186 7.63 5.90 16.82
C ALA A 186 8.77 4.98 16.33
N LYS A 187 9.12 5.01 15.04
CA LYS A 187 10.30 4.30 14.51
C LYS A 187 11.61 4.91 14.97
N GLU A 188 11.75 6.24 14.95
CA GLU A 188 12.96 6.89 15.48
C GLU A 188 13.18 6.52 16.95
N ARG A 189 12.11 6.41 17.75
CA ARG A 189 12.20 5.93 19.13
C ARG A 189 12.61 4.47 19.20
N GLU A 190 11.99 3.60 18.41
CA GLU A 190 12.37 2.19 18.34
C GLU A 190 13.86 2.03 18.04
N ILE A 191 14.37 2.73 17.01
CA ILE A 191 15.79 2.70 16.62
C ILE A 191 16.66 3.20 17.78
N PHE A 192 16.33 4.35 18.38
CA PHE A 192 17.09 4.91 19.50
C PHE A 192 17.22 3.97 20.70
N TYR A 193 16.15 3.24 21.03
CA TYR A 193 16.13 2.35 22.19
C TYR A 193 16.61 0.92 21.89
N SER A 194 16.58 0.48 20.63
CA SER A 194 17.01 -0.87 20.23
C SER A 194 18.44 -0.92 19.69
N SER A 195 19.02 0.20 19.26
CA SER A 195 20.41 0.21 18.78
C SER A 195 21.38 -0.09 19.92
N GLU A 196 22.39 -0.90 19.63
CA GLU A 196 23.42 -1.34 20.58
C GLU A 196 24.52 -0.30 20.74
N ASN A 197 24.81 0.47 19.67
CA ASN A 197 25.86 1.47 19.61
C ASN A 197 25.46 2.66 18.71
N GLN A 198 26.28 3.72 18.73
CA GLN A 198 26.03 4.93 17.92
C GLN A 198 26.06 4.63 16.41
N ALA A 199 26.99 3.78 15.95
CA ALA A 199 27.14 3.50 14.51
C ALA A 199 25.92 2.77 13.94
N GLU A 200 25.34 1.82 14.68
CA GLU A 200 24.09 1.16 14.32
C GLU A 200 22.92 2.15 14.31
N TYR A 201 22.83 3.01 15.33
CA TYR A 201 21.82 4.07 15.38
C TYR A 201 21.90 4.97 14.15
N ASP A 202 23.09 5.48 13.82
CA ASP A 202 23.31 6.37 12.68
C ASP A 202 22.95 5.68 11.36
N ALA A 203 23.36 4.42 11.17
CA ALA A 203 23.04 3.65 9.97
C ALA A 203 21.52 3.44 9.81
N ARG A 204 20.82 3.08 10.90
CA ARG A 204 19.38 2.83 10.88
C ARG A 204 18.56 4.11 10.72
N ILE A 205 19.03 5.23 11.28
CA ILE A 205 18.41 6.54 11.07
C ILE A 205 18.63 7.03 9.64
N ALA A 206 19.83 6.86 9.09
CA ALA A 206 20.10 7.20 7.70
C ALA A 206 19.23 6.37 6.72
N ASP A 207 19.03 5.08 7.01
CA ASP A 207 18.08 4.25 6.26
C ASP A 207 16.64 4.80 6.40
N LEU A 208 16.20 5.11 7.62
CA LEU A 208 14.88 5.72 7.86
C LEU A 208 14.72 7.08 7.15
N ASP A 209 15.77 7.88 7.02
CA ASP A 209 15.77 9.16 6.29
C ASP A 209 15.61 9.01 4.78
N ASN A 210 16.10 7.88 4.23
CA ASN A 210 15.84 7.51 2.85
C ASN A 210 14.47 6.85 2.65
N THR A 211 13.68 6.69 3.73
CA THR A 211 12.31 6.17 3.65
C THR A 211 11.26 7.20 4.06
N GLN A 212 10.12 7.10 3.41
CA GLN A 212 8.89 7.82 3.74
C GLN A 212 7.79 6.85 4.13
N ILE A 213 6.86 7.37 4.93
CA ILE A 213 5.65 6.65 5.30
C ILE A 213 4.58 7.04 4.34
N ASP A 214 3.94 6.02 3.82
CA ASP A 214 3.05 6.15 2.69
C ASP A 214 1.95 5.12 2.80
N HIS A 215 0.86 5.37 2.08
CA HIS A 215 -0.29 4.50 2.08
C HIS A 215 -0.07 3.32 1.13
N ALA A 216 -0.25 2.11 1.64
CA ALA A 216 -0.20 0.89 0.85
C ALA A 216 -1.30 0.91 -0.23
N HIS A 217 -2.53 1.16 0.22
CA HIS A 217 -3.67 1.54 -0.58
C HIS A 217 -3.77 3.06 -0.60
N GLU A 218 -3.46 3.67 -1.73
CA GLU A 218 -3.56 5.12 -1.95
C GLU A 218 -4.91 5.71 -1.51
N LEU A 219 -4.89 6.82 -0.76
CA LEU A 219 -6.10 7.49 -0.27
C LEU A 219 -7.02 7.91 -1.44
N GLN A 220 -6.45 8.45 -2.50
CA GLN A 220 -7.13 8.83 -3.75
C GLN A 220 -7.77 7.65 -4.51
N LEU A 221 -7.40 6.41 -4.15
CA LEU A 221 -7.92 5.17 -4.72
C LEU A 221 -8.80 4.39 -3.73
N GLY A 222 -9.25 5.02 -2.64
CA GLY A 222 -10.17 4.39 -1.70
C GLY A 222 -9.54 3.93 -0.40
N GLY A 223 -8.21 4.08 -0.24
CA GLY A 223 -7.51 3.71 0.98
C GLY A 223 -7.98 4.49 2.20
N GLU A 224 -7.76 3.89 3.37
CA GLU A 224 -8.08 4.48 4.68
C GLU A 224 -6.82 5.12 5.28
N ASP A 225 -6.98 6.25 5.97
CA ASP A 225 -5.87 6.90 6.67
C ASP A 225 -5.63 6.28 8.07
N ASN A 226 -5.10 5.06 8.09
CA ASN A 226 -4.79 4.35 9.34
C ASN A 226 -3.45 3.61 9.29
N HIS A 227 -2.97 3.22 10.47
CA HIS A 227 -1.69 2.54 10.64
C HIS A 227 -1.57 1.20 9.88
N ASP A 228 -2.67 0.48 9.66
CA ASP A 228 -2.66 -0.81 8.94
C ASP A 228 -2.50 -0.64 7.43
N ASN A 229 -2.76 0.58 6.94
CA ASN A 229 -2.55 1.00 5.56
C ASN A 229 -1.23 1.75 5.36
N MET A 230 -0.32 1.78 6.34
CA MET A 230 0.96 2.46 6.21
C MET A 230 2.10 1.47 5.93
N TRP A 231 3.04 1.86 5.06
CA TRP A 231 4.33 1.19 4.90
C TRP A 231 5.49 2.18 4.90
N ALA A 232 6.70 1.67 5.13
CA ALA A 232 7.91 2.39 4.80
C ALA A 232 8.30 2.06 3.36
N ILE A 233 8.49 3.09 2.56
CA ILE A 233 8.89 3.03 1.16
C ILE A 233 10.05 3.99 0.94
N ASP A 234 10.89 3.70 -0.05
CA ASP A 234 11.99 4.57 -0.44
C ASP A 234 11.41 5.90 -0.92
N SER A 235 11.99 7.02 -0.45
CA SER A 235 11.45 8.36 -0.68
C SER A 235 11.33 8.70 -2.17
N ALA A 236 12.32 8.31 -2.99
CA ALA A 236 12.30 8.56 -4.43
C ALA A 236 11.17 7.80 -5.11
N THR A 237 11.08 6.52 -4.79
CA THR A 237 10.05 5.61 -5.28
C THR A 237 8.65 6.07 -4.88
N ASN A 238 8.48 6.51 -3.63
CA ASN A 238 7.21 7.00 -3.10
C ASN A 238 6.69 8.21 -3.87
N HIS A 239 7.48 9.29 -3.89
CA HIS A 239 7.11 10.52 -4.58
C HIS A 239 6.86 10.28 -6.06
N GLY A 240 7.69 9.45 -6.67
CA GLY A 240 7.58 9.13 -8.07
C GLY A 240 6.32 8.34 -8.44
N MET A 241 6.02 7.28 -7.70
CA MET A 241 4.79 6.51 -7.89
C MET A 241 3.56 7.37 -7.57
N GLY A 242 3.56 8.08 -6.44
CA GLY A 242 2.47 8.99 -6.05
C GLY A 242 2.23 10.08 -7.10
N GLY A 243 3.30 10.61 -7.70
CA GLY A 243 3.23 11.57 -8.81
C GLY A 243 2.60 10.98 -10.08
N GLN A 244 2.99 9.77 -10.48
CA GLN A 244 2.38 9.07 -11.62
C GLN A 244 0.88 8.80 -11.41
N ILE A 245 0.51 8.34 -10.21
CA ILE A 245 -0.88 8.04 -9.85
C ILE A 245 -1.70 9.33 -9.87
N ASN A 246 -1.30 10.35 -9.10
CA ASN A 246 -2.05 11.59 -8.97
C ASN A 246 -2.26 12.30 -10.32
N SER A 247 -1.22 12.35 -11.16
CA SER A 247 -1.32 12.98 -12.49
C SER A 247 -2.33 12.25 -13.40
N GLN A 248 -2.32 10.92 -13.39
CA GLN A 248 -3.26 10.14 -14.20
C GLN A 248 -4.68 10.20 -13.65
N LEU A 249 -4.87 10.14 -12.33
CA LEU A 249 -6.21 10.29 -11.73
C LEU A 249 -6.79 11.69 -11.97
N THR A 250 -5.96 12.72 -11.98
CA THR A 250 -6.36 14.06 -12.41
C THR A 250 -6.84 14.05 -13.86
N SER A 251 -6.12 13.38 -14.77
CA SER A 251 -6.53 13.23 -16.17
C SER A 251 -7.87 12.47 -16.31
N VAL A 252 -8.04 11.35 -15.60
CA VAL A 252 -9.31 10.58 -15.56
C VAL A 252 -10.46 11.46 -15.07
N THR A 253 -10.26 12.16 -13.96
CA THR A 253 -11.27 13.06 -13.38
C THR A 253 -11.68 14.15 -14.37
N ASN A 254 -10.71 14.77 -15.05
CA ASN A 254 -10.99 15.81 -16.04
C ASN A 254 -11.76 15.26 -17.25
N GLN A 255 -11.42 14.05 -17.72
CA GLN A 255 -12.13 13.40 -18.82
C GLN A 255 -13.58 13.07 -18.43
N LEU A 256 -13.80 12.54 -17.22
CA LEU A 256 -15.15 12.28 -16.71
C LEU A 256 -15.96 13.57 -16.56
N LYS A 257 -15.38 14.65 -16.03
CA LYS A 257 -16.04 15.96 -15.97
C LYS A 257 -16.40 16.50 -17.35
N ALA A 258 -15.52 16.34 -18.34
CA ALA A 258 -15.80 16.74 -19.72
C ALA A 258 -16.96 15.94 -20.36
N MET A 259 -17.18 14.70 -19.91
CA MET A 259 -18.33 13.88 -20.29
C MET A 259 -19.63 14.22 -19.52
N GLY A 260 -19.57 15.15 -18.56
CA GLY A 260 -20.73 15.64 -17.82
C GLY A 260 -21.00 14.93 -16.48
N TYR A 261 -20.08 14.07 -16.02
CA TYR A 261 -20.19 13.44 -14.70
C TYR A 261 -19.91 14.46 -13.58
N SER A 262 -20.71 14.40 -12.51
CA SER A 262 -20.48 15.13 -11.27
C SER A 262 -19.45 14.43 -10.38
N ASP A 263 -18.86 15.14 -9.41
CA ASP A 263 -17.91 14.56 -8.45
C ASP A 263 -18.48 13.33 -7.70
N ALA A 264 -19.77 13.36 -7.37
CA ALA A 264 -20.45 12.24 -6.74
C ALA A 264 -20.56 10.99 -7.64
N GLU A 265 -20.66 11.17 -8.96
CA GLU A 265 -20.69 10.07 -9.93
C GLU A 265 -19.28 9.58 -10.30
N ILE A 266 -18.28 10.46 -10.21
CA ILE A 266 -16.87 10.10 -10.42
C ILE A 266 -16.35 9.28 -9.24
N THR A 267 -16.75 9.62 -8.02
CA THR A 267 -16.41 8.85 -6.82
C THR A 267 -16.94 7.42 -6.93
N GLY A 268 -16.07 6.43 -6.70
CA GLY A 268 -16.41 5.02 -6.89
C GLY A 268 -16.04 4.47 -8.28
N THR A 269 -15.53 5.29 -9.20
CA THR A 269 -15.04 4.81 -10.49
C THR A 269 -13.91 3.82 -10.29
N LEU A 270 -14.06 2.59 -10.80
CA LEU A 270 -13.05 1.55 -10.66
C LEU A 270 -11.78 1.87 -11.44
N ILE A 271 -10.64 1.74 -10.78
CA ILE A 271 -9.31 1.93 -11.33
C ILE A 271 -8.59 0.57 -11.45
N ARG A 272 -7.93 0.37 -12.58
CA ARG A 272 -7.03 -0.76 -12.88
C ARG A 272 -5.60 -0.25 -12.97
N ILE A 273 -4.66 -1.13 -12.63
CA ILE A 273 -3.24 -0.83 -12.73
C ILE A 273 -2.65 -1.61 -13.91
N ASN A 274 -1.86 -0.93 -14.73
CA ASN A 274 -1.01 -1.56 -15.73
C ASN A 274 0.44 -1.21 -15.43
N VAL A 275 1.25 -2.20 -15.05
CA VAL A 275 2.68 -2.00 -14.83
C VAL A 275 3.39 -2.09 -16.19
N VAL A 276 3.87 -0.95 -16.68
CA VAL A 276 4.57 -0.87 -17.95
C VAL A 276 5.98 -1.46 -17.79
N PRO A 277 6.38 -2.44 -18.62
CA PRO A 277 7.68 -3.07 -18.50
C PRO A 277 8.82 -2.09 -18.85
N GLY A 278 9.97 -2.32 -18.19
CA GLY A 278 11.19 -1.55 -18.39
C GLY A 278 11.37 -0.41 -17.38
N THR A 279 12.56 0.18 -17.40
CA THR A 279 12.94 1.32 -16.57
C THR A 279 13.04 2.56 -17.45
N TYR A 280 12.39 3.63 -17.04
CA TYR A 280 12.59 4.93 -17.67
C TYR A 280 13.91 5.54 -17.21
N THR A 281 14.73 5.95 -18.17
CA THR A 281 15.94 6.73 -17.92
C THR A 281 15.76 8.08 -18.62
N PRO A 282 15.79 9.20 -17.89
CA PRO A 282 15.60 10.55 -18.46
C PRO A 282 16.71 10.96 -19.45
#